data_AF-A0A971KDN0-F1
#
_entry.id   AF-A0A971KDN0-F1
#
_cell.length_a   1.000
_cell.length_b   1.000
_cell.length_c   1.000
_cell.angle_alpha   90.00
_cell.angle_beta   90.00
_cell.angle_gamma   90.00
#
_symmetry.space_group_name_H-M   'P 1'
#
loop_
_entity.id
_entity.type
_entity.pdbx_description
1 polymer ?
#
loop_
_entity_poly.entity_id
_entity_poly.type
_entity_poly.pdbx_seq_one_letter_code
_entity_poly.pdbx_strand_id
1 'polypeptide(L)'
;AIYINIDKFNEIGISPPLDGDWTYEEFVDTLKQLTYDSNGDGVVDEYGFLAPIEANNYHIWGIMLSDGAQLIEPKRLEYSFYGEKALKGLEKLMDLKYKHRIVPDYFGIIGEKDAWKMFFEDQRVAAFATGSWALDILDKSYKEGNGFNFGVVNFPTGDKILPVILSSDIISYGVIKDEDP
;
A
#
# COMPACT_ATOMS: atom_id res chain seq x y z
N ALA A 1 6.37 -0.33 -0.84
CA ALA A 1 6.22 0.35 0.46
C ALA A 1 4.89 1.07 0.48
N ILE A 2 4.56 1.81 1.54
CA ILE A 2 3.42 2.74 1.53
C ILE A 2 3.99 4.15 1.38
N TYR A 3 3.51 4.88 0.39
CA TYR A 3 3.83 6.29 0.17
C TYR A 3 2.71 7.13 0.76
N ILE A 4 3.05 8.13 1.57
CA ILE A 4 2.06 9.01 2.21
C ILE A 4 2.16 10.42 1.64
N ASN A 5 1.03 11.08 1.44
CA ASN A 5 0.95 12.50 1.18
C ASN A 5 0.95 13.25 2.52
N ILE A 6 2.10 13.80 2.92
CA ILE A 6 2.28 14.48 4.22
C ILE A 6 1.42 15.74 4.31
N ASP A 7 1.16 16.42 3.19
CA ASP A 7 0.33 17.62 3.19
C ASP A 7 -1.09 17.31 3.67
N LYS A 8 -1.66 16.15 3.30
CA LYS A 8 -2.96 15.68 3.82
C LYS A 8 -2.96 15.40 5.32
N PHE A 9 -1.87 14.87 5.85
CA PHE A 9 -1.73 14.66 7.30
C PHE A 9 -1.72 16.02 8.03
N ASN A 10 -0.99 17.00 7.47
CA ASN A 10 -0.90 18.35 8.02
C ASN A 10 -2.25 19.11 7.95
N GLU A 11 -3.00 18.96 6.86
CA GLU A 11 -4.32 19.61 6.66
C GLU A 11 -5.30 19.33 7.80
N ILE A 12 -5.30 18.10 8.33
CA ILE A 12 -6.19 17.69 9.42
C ILE A 12 -5.48 17.62 10.77
N GLY A 13 -4.22 18.05 10.85
CA GLY A 13 -3.47 18.18 12.09
C GLY A 13 -3.05 16.87 12.75
N ILE A 14 -2.90 15.78 11.97
CA ILE A 14 -2.40 14.50 12.47
C ILE A 14 -0.96 14.27 12.02
N SER A 15 -0.17 13.61 12.86
CA SER A 15 1.21 13.25 12.50
C SER A 15 1.25 11.91 11.77
N PRO A 16 2.14 11.73 10.78
CA PRO A 16 2.51 10.42 10.25
C PRO A 16 2.99 9.45 11.35
N PRO A 17 3.04 8.13 11.08
CA PRO A 17 3.56 7.16 12.05
C PRO A 17 5.01 7.48 12.43
N LEU A 18 5.32 7.37 13.72
CA LEU A 18 6.67 7.57 14.25
C LEU A 18 7.62 6.53 13.64
N ASP A 19 8.80 6.96 13.20
CA ASP A 19 9.81 6.12 12.54
C ASP A 19 9.31 5.37 11.29
N GLY A 20 8.14 5.74 10.75
CA GLY A 20 7.51 5.07 9.63
C GLY A 20 6.86 3.72 9.97
N ASP A 21 6.72 3.40 11.26
CA ASP A 21 6.15 2.15 11.75
C ASP A 21 4.83 2.37 12.50
N TRP A 22 3.90 1.43 12.32
CA TRP A 22 2.58 1.42 12.93
C TRP A 22 2.07 -0.01 13.10
N THR A 23 1.25 -0.21 14.12
CA THR A 23 0.37 -1.37 14.24
C THR A 23 -0.75 -1.29 13.22
N TYR A 24 -1.41 -2.42 12.95
CA TYR A 24 -2.60 -2.43 12.09
C TYR A 24 -3.72 -1.54 12.62
N GLU A 25 -3.88 -1.46 13.94
CA GLU A 25 -4.85 -0.61 14.60
C GLU A 25 -4.55 0.88 14.39
N GLU A 26 -3.31 1.31 14.65
CA GLU A 26 -2.87 2.70 14.39
C GLU A 26 -3.01 3.07 12.92
N PHE A 27 -2.63 2.17 12.02
CA PHE A 27 -2.82 2.34 10.58
C PHE A 27 -4.28 2.61 10.23
N VAL A 28 -5.20 1.75 10.67
CA VAL A 28 -6.62 1.90 10.36
C VAL A 28 -7.19 3.18 10.98
N ASP A 29 -6.88 3.48 12.24
CA ASP A 29 -7.47 4.63 12.94
C ASP A 29 -6.92 5.98 12.44
N THR A 30 -5.67 6.01 11.99
CA THR A 30 -5.08 7.17 11.31
C THR A 30 -5.75 7.39 9.96
N LEU A 31 -5.85 6.34 9.13
CA LEU A 31 -6.38 6.46 7.77
C LEU A 31 -7.91 6.65 7.72
N LYS A 32 -8.65 6.24 8.75
CA LYS A 32 -10.06 6.64 8.92
C LYS A 32 -10.23 8.14 9.02
N GLN A 33 -9.35 8.84 9.74
CA GLN A 33 -9.43 10.30 9.87
C GLN A 33 -9.12 11.00 8.55
N LEU A 34 -8.32 10.38 7.70
CA LEU A 34 -8.00 10.82 6.35
C LEU A 34 -9.03 10.37 5.30
N THR A 35 -10.14 9.77 5.72
CA THR A 35 -11.23 9.38 4.82
C THR A 35 -12.46 10.21 5.14
N TYR A 36 -12.74 11.21 4.31
CA TYR A 36 -13.81 12.17 4.59
C TYR A 36 -14.41 12.75 3.31
N ASP A 37 -15.57 13.38 3.46
CA ASP A 37 -16.19 14.22 2.46
C ASP A 37 -15.67 15.65 2.67
N SER A 38 -14.82 16.11 1.76
CA SER A 38 -14.16 17.41 1.82
C SER A 38 -15.09 18.58 1.47
N ASN A 39 -16.19 18.31 0.76
CA ASN A 39 -17.06 19.35 0.21
C ASN A 39 -18.46 19.41 0.89
N GLY A 40 -18.82 18.40 1.67
CA GLY A 40 -20.04 18.32 2.46
C GLY A 40 -21.29 17.88 1.68
N ASP A 41 -21.15 17.28 0.50
CA ASP A 41 -22.26 16.79 -0.33
C ASP A 41 -22.82 15.42 0.11
N GLY A 42 -22.21 14.81 1.13
CA GLY A 42 -22.55 13.50 1.66
C GLY A 42 -21.85 12.33 0.96
N VAL A 43 -20.93 12.60 0.03
CA VAL A 43 -20.15 11.60 -0.70
C VAL A 43 -18.67 11.74 -0.31
N VAL A 44 -18.09 10.66 0.22
CA VAL A 44 -16.65 10.63 0.54
C VAL A 44 -15.85 10.83 -0.74
N ASP A 45 -15.03 11.88 -0.76
CA ASP A 45 -14.18 12.23 -1.88
C ASP A 45 -12.67 12.24 -1.54
N GLU A 46 -12.31 12.14 -0.28
CA GLU A 46 -10.94 11.92 0.21
C GLU A 46 -10.82 10.54 0.84
N TYR A 47 -9.78 9.78 0.48
CA TYR A 47 -9.57 8.41 0.95
C TYR A 47 -8.26 8.25 1.71
N GLY A 48 -8.31 7.54 2.84
CA GLY A 48 -7.14 7.29 3.66
C GLY A 48 -6.14 6.36 2.98
N PHE A 49 -6.61 5.33 2.29
CA PHE A 49 -5.75 4.31 1.69
C PHE A 49 -6.18 3.92 0.28
N LEU A 50 -5.20 3.59 -0.56
CA LEU A 50 -5.45 2.90 -1.83
C LEU A 50 -4.29 2.00 -2.23
N ALA A 51 -4.63 0.93 -2.94
CA ALA A 51 -3.69 0.07 -3.64
C ALA A 51 -4.41 -0.54 -4.85
N PRO A 52 -3.73 -0.72 -5.99
CA PRO A 52 -4.29 -1.48 -7.09
C PRO A 52 -4.44 -2.96 -6.72
N ILE A 53 -5.54 -3.57 -7.16
CA ILE A 53 -5.80 -5.00 -6.97
C ILE A 53 -6.15 -5.58 -8.34
N GLU A 54 -5.15 -6.20 -8.96
CA GLU A 54 -5.24 -6.82 -10.27
C GLU A 54 -4.34 -8.05 -10.36
N ALA A 55 -4.53 -8.87 -11.40
CA ALA A 55 -3.70 -10.04 -11.61
C ALA A 55 -2.22 -9.66 -11.72
N ASN A 56 -1.35 -10.44 -11.08
CA ASN A 56 0.11 -10.22 -11.00
C ASN A 56 0.54 -8.98 -10.18
N ASN A 57 -0.37 -8.24 -9.55
CA ASN A 57 0.00 -7.18 -8.64
C ASN A 57 0.24 -7.73 -7.22
N TYR A 58 1.36 -7.34 -6.60
CA TYR A 58 1.73 -7.79 -5.27
C TYR A 58 1.85 -6.67 -4.22
N HIS A 59 1.53 -5.42 -4.57
CA HIS A 59 1.80 -4.28 -3.70
C HIS A 59 1.06 -4.36 -2.37
N ILE A 60 -0.13 -4.96 -2.32
CA ILE A 60 -0.96 -5.04 -1.11
C ILE A 60 -0.62 -6.20 -0.17
N TRP A 61 0.27 -7.11 -0.58
CA TRP A 61 0.53 -8.36 0.15
C TRP A 61 1.13 -8.14 1.55
N GLY A 62 1.76 -6.99 1.80
CA GLY A 62 2.27 -6.65 3.13
C GLY A 62 1.20 -6.73 4.21
N ILE A 63 -0.04 -6.32 3.91
CA ILE A 63 -1.18 -6.43 4.84
C ILE A 63 -1.56 -7.90 5.06
N MET A 64 -1.72 -8.67 3.98
CA MET A 64 -2.14 -10.08 4.06
C MET A 64 -1.11 -10.98 4.76
N LEU A 65 0.18 -10.65 4.66
CA LEU A 65 1.27 -11.42 5.24
C LEU A 65 1.68 -10.94 6.64
N SER A 66 1.09 -9.83 7.13
CA SER A 66 1.46 -9.16 8.39
C SER A 66 1.29 -10.04 9.64
N ASP A 67 0.34 -10.99 9.63
CA ASP A 67 0.11 -11.95 10.72
C ASP A 67 0.89 -13.27 10.55
N GLY A 68 1.76 -13.32 9.55
CA GLY A 68 2.69 -14.43 9.35
C GLY A 68 2.16 -15.58 8.51
N ALA A 69 1.16 -15.34 7.66
CA ALA A 69 0.91 -16.18 6.50
C ALA A 69 2.17 -16.26 5.61
N GLN A 70 2.31 -17.35 4.87
CA GLN A 70 3.44 -17.58 3.97
C GLN A 70 2.90 -18.02 2.61
N LEU A 71 3.49 -17.48 1.54
CA LEU A 71 3.19 -17.91 0.18
C LEU A 71 3.73 -19.30 -0.12
N ILE A 72 4.97 -19.55 0.31
CA ILE A 72 5.72 -20.77 0.07
C ILE A 72 6.32 -21.23 1.40
N GLU A 73 6.18 -22.50 1.72
CA GLU A 73 6.87 -23.12 2.85
C GLU A 73 8.37 -23.29 2.49
N PRO A 74 9.31 -22.70 3.26
CA PRO A 74 10.71 -22.62 2.83
C PRO A 74 11.46 -23.95 2.74
N LYS A 75 11.05 -25.00 3.48
CA LYS A 75 11.77 -26.28 3.54
C LYS A 75 11.38 -27.23 2.41
N ARG A 76 10.13 -27.19 1.97
CA ARG A 76 9.52 -28.06 0.96
C ARG A 76 9.30 -27.35 -0.37
N LEU A 77 9.38 -26.02 -0.38
CA LEU A 77 9.10 -25.18 -1.55
C LEU A 77 7.68 -25.42 -2.11
N GLU A 78 6.74 -25.66 -1.22
CA GLU A 78 5.34 -25.91 -1.54
C GLU A 78 4.49 -24.67 -1.24
N TYR A 79 3.43 -24.46 -2.00
CA TYR A 79 2.44 -23.43 -1.71
C TYR A 79 1.88 -23.59 -0.29
N SER A 80 1.80 -22.48 0.46
CA SER A 80 1.44 -22.48 1.89
C SER A 80 0.43 -21.40 2.28
N PHE A 81 -0.17 -20.71 1.30
CA PHE A 81 -1.10 -19.61 1.57
C PHE A 81 -2.52 -20.13 1.81
N TYR A 82 -2.71 -20.82 2.92
CA TYR A 82 -3.99 -21.34 3.40
C TYR A 82 -4.02 -21.42 4.92
N GLY A 83 -5.19 -21.75 5.49
CA GLY A 83 -5.40 -21.88 6.94
C GLY A 83 -5.61 -20.53 7.65
N GLU A 84 -5.59 -20.56 8.99
CA GLU A 84 -6.04 -19.44 9.85
C GLU A 84 -5.27 -18.15 9.59
N LYS A 85 -3.95 -18.21 9.39
CA LYS A 85 -3.13 -17.01 9.15
C LYS A 85 -3.43 -16.35 7.80
N ALA A 86 -3.64 -17.16 6.75
CA ALA A 86 -3.98 -16.63 5.43
C ALA A 86 -5.40 -16.03 5.42
N LEU A 87 -6.35 -16.70 6.09
CA LEU A 87 -7.71 -16.20 6.26
C LEU A 87 -7.73 -14.88 7.05
N LYS A 88 -7.02 -14.81 8.19
CA LYS A 88 -6.89 -13.57 8.99
C LYS A 88 -6.32 -12.41 8.17
N GLY A 89 -5.28 -12.66 7.38
CA GLY A 89 -4.69 -11.64 6.50
C GLY A 89 -5.65 -11.16 5.40
N LEU A 90 -6.42 -12.07 4.80
CA LEU A 90 -7.45 -11.73 3.81
C LEU A 90 -8.61 -10.95 4.45
N GLU A 91 -9.05 -11.36 5.64
CA GLU A 91 -10.08 -10.66 6.42
C GLU A 91 -9.64 -9.23 6.74
N LYS A 92 -8.39 -9.02 7.20
CA LYS A 92 -7.83 -7.67 7.40
C LYS A 92 -7.87 -6.80 6.14
N LEU A 93 -7.61 -7.39 4.98
CA LEU A 93 -7.66 -6.66 3.71
C LEU A 93 -9.11 -6.29 3.34
N MET A 94 -10.05 -7.21 3.52
CA MET A 94 -11.48 -6.99 3.28
C MET A 94 -12.07 -5.96 4.25
N ASP A 95 -11.64 -5.98 5.51
CA ASP A 95 -12.09 -5.08 6.56
C ASP A 95 -11.78 -3.61 6.24
N LEU A 96 -10.71 -3.32 5.49
CA LEU A 96 -10.39 -1.95 5.06
C LEU A 96 -11.58 -1.29 4.33
N LYS A 97 -12.28 -2.07 3.50
CA LYS A 97 -13.47 -1.65 2.75
C LYS A 97 -14.74 -1.79 3.56
N TYR A 98 -15.06 -3.01 3.99
CA TYR A 98 -16.41 -3.32 4.48
C TYR A 98 -16.66 -2.86 5.90
N LYS A 99 -15.61 -2.81 6.73
CA LYS A 99 -15.72 -2.48 8.16
C LYS A 99 -15.19 -1.09 8.47
N HIS A 100 -14.01 -0.76 7.95
CA HIS A 100 -13.30 0.47 8.25
C HIS A 100 -13.62 1.60 7.29
N ARG A 101 -14.05 1.27 6.06
CA ARG A 101 -14.43 2.24 5.01
C ARG A 101 -13.34 3.28 4.74
N ILE A 102 -12.07 2.86 4.72
CA ILE A 102 -10.90 3.74 4.49
C ILE A 102 -10.39 3.74 3.05
N VAL A 103 -11.11 3.02 2.17
CA VAL A 103 -10.81 2.83 0.75
C VAL A 103 -12.09 3.08 -0.06
N PRO A 104 -12.00 3.43 -1.36
CA PRO A 104 -13.17 3.64 -2.21
C PRO A 104 -13.98 2.36 -2.47
N ASP A 105 -15.22 2.51 -2.91
CA ASP A 105 -16.12 1.38 -3.23
C ASP A 105 -15.63 0.48 -4.36
N TYR A 106 -14.79 1.00 -5.26
CA TYR A 106 -14.13 0.22 -6.32
C TYR A 106 -12.79 -0.39 -5.88
N PHE A 107 -12.44 -0.32 -4.58
CA PHE A 107 -11.35 -1.10 -4.03
C PHE A 107 -11.60 -2.60 -4.26
N GLY A 108 -10.58 -3.29 -4.79
CA GLY A 108 -10.66 -4.68 -5.23
C GLY A 108 -10.77 -4.86 -6.75
N ILE A 109 -11.07 -3.81 -7.51
CA ILE A 109 -11.17 -3.87 -8.98
C ILE A 109 -10.45 -2.72 -9.71
N ILE A 110 -9.96 -1.72 -8.99
CA ILE A 110 -9.20 -0.62 -9.57
C ILE A 110 -7.78 -1.07 -9.97
N GLY A 111 -7.38 -0.73 -11.20
CA GLY A 111 -6.05 -1.02 -11.74
C GLY A 111 -5.01 0.04 -11.38
N GLU A 112 -3.72 -0.28 -11.60
CA GLU A 112 -2.59 0.56 -11.21
C GLU A 112 -2.65 1.99 -11.76
N LYS A 113 -3.00 2.16 -13.04
CA LYS A 113 -3.05 3.49 -13.67
C LYS A 113 -4.03 4.44 -12.97
N ASP A 114 -5.26 3.99 -12.75
CA ASP A 114 -6.30 4.84 -12.16
C ASP A 114 -6.02 5.07 -10.67
N ALA A 115 -5.54 4.05 -9.95
CA ALA A 115 -5.17 4.18 -8.55
C ALA A 115 -3.98 5.13 -8.36
N TRP A 116 -2.98 5.07 -9.24
CA TRP A 116 -1.85 6.00 -9.25
C TRP A 116 -2.29 7.43 -9.54
N LYS A 117 -3.16 7.63 -10.53
CA LYS A 117 -3.72 8.95 -10.85
C LYS A 117 -4.39 9.57 -9.64
N MET A 118 -5.22 8.81 -8.92
CA MET A 118 -5.92 9.30 -7.73
C MET A 118 -4.96 9.76 -6.62
N PHE A 119 -3.83 9.07 -6.45
CA PHE A 119 -2.83 9.42 -5.46
C PHE A 119 -1.94 10.59 -5.90
N PHE A 120 -1.43 10.53 -7.13
CA PHE A 120 -0.38 11.44 -7.59
C PHE A 120 -0.93 12.72 -8.23
N GLU A 121 -1.89 12.60 -9.15
CA GLU A 121 -2.43 13.74 -9.91
C GLU A 121 -3.59 14.39 -9.18
N ASP A 122 -4.60 13.60 -8.81
CA ASP A 122 -5.81 14.12 -8.17
C ASP A 122 -5.57 14.46 -6.70
N GLN A 123 -4.54 13.85 -6.10
CA GLN A 123 -4.20 13.98 -4.67
C GLN A 123 -5.44 13.77 -3.79
N ARG A 124 -6.19 12.69 -4.00
CA ARG A 124 -7.40 12.30 -3.23
C ARG A 124 -7.17 11.09 -2.32
N VAL A 125 -5.93 10.65 -2.21
CA VAL A 125 -5.51 9.49 -1.42
C VAL A 125 -4.37 9.89 -0.49
N ALA A 126 -4.50 9.62 0.80
CA ALA A 126 -3.47 9.97 1.78
C ALA A 126 -2.32 8.96 1.85
N ALA A 127 -2.59 7.67 1.70
CA ALA A 127 -1.58 6.62 1.72
C ALA A 127 -1.77 5.63 0.55
N PHE A 128 -0.70 5.36 -0.20
CA PHE A 128 -0.72 4.55 -1.41
C PHE A 128 0.34 3.44 -1.37
N ALA A 129 -0.11 2.19 -1.50
CA ALA A 129 0.79 1.04 -1.56
C ALA A 129 1.22 0.76 -3.00
N THR A 130 2.52 0.92 -3.29
CA THR A 130 3.09 0.64 -4.62
C THR A 130 4.58 0.26 -4.57
N GLY A 131 5.15 -0.01 -5.75
CA GLY A 131 6.54 -0.35 -5.99
C GLY A 131 7.51 0.82 -5.78
N SER A 132 8.80 0.48 -5.70
CA SER A 132 9.89 1.45 -5.44
C SER A 132 10.03 2.52 -6.53
N TRP A 133 9.56 2.24 -7.75
CA TRP A 133 9.56 3.16 -8.89
C TRP A 133 8.89 4.50 -8.59
N ALA A 134 7.90 4.52 -7.68
CA ALA A 134 7.16 5.74 -7.34
C ALA A 134 8.06 6.79 -6.68
N LEU A 135 9.15 6.39 -6.03
CA LEU A 135 10.07 7.30 -5.35
C LEU A 135 10.68 8.33 -6.32
N ASP A 136 11.15 7.88 -7.49
CA ASP A 136 11.78 8.74 -8.48
C ASP A 136 10.78 9.78 -9.04
N ILE A 137 9.54 9.34 -9.31
CA ILE A 137 8.49 10.20 -9.84
C ILE A 137 8.05 11.25 -8.81
N LEU A 138 7.84 10.83 -7.55
CA LEU A 138 7.44 11.73 -6.47
C LEU A 138 8.55 12.73 -6.13
N ASP A 139 9.78 12.27 -5.99
CA ASP A 139 10.94 13.13 -5.69
C ASP A 139 11.18 14.17 -6.79
N LYS A 140 11.12 13.76 -8.06
CA LYS A 140 11.24 14.67 -9.19
C LYS A 140 10.11 15.72 -9.19
N SER A 141 8.86 15.29 -9.04
CA SER A 141 7.70 16.19 -9.04
C SER A 141 7.77 17.20 -7.89
N TYR A 142 8.16 16.75 -6.69
CA TYR A 142 8.37 17.62 -5.53
C TYR A 142 9.47 18.67 -5.78
N LYS A 143 10.63 18.25 -6.32
CA LYS A 143 11.74 19.16 -6.66
C LYS A 143 11.41 20.18 -7.74
N GLU A 144 10.54 19.83 -8.68
CA GLU A 144 10.06 20.72 -9.75
C GLU A 144 8.93 21.66 -9.28
N GLY A 145 8.43 21.51 -8.05
CA GLY A 145 7.36 22.33 -7.48
C GLY A 145 5.96 21.96 -7.98
N ASN A 146 5.80 20.81 -8.64
CA ASN A 146 4.53 20.31 -9.16
C ASN A 146 3.96 19.14 -8.33
N GLY A 147 4.68 18.72 -7.29
CA GLY A 147 4.30 17.62 -6.40
C GLY A 147 3.85 18.10 -5.02
N PHE A 148 3.68 17.14 -4.11
CA PHE A 148 3.32 17.34 -2.72
C PHE A 148 4.43 16.80 -1.81
N ASN A 149 4.47 17.24 -0.57
CA ASN A 149 5.39 16.69 0.41
C ASN A 149 5.00 15.23 0.69
N PHE A 150 5.92 14.29 0.47
CA PHE A 150 5.62 12.87 0.62
C PHE A 150 6.57 12.17 1.58
N GLY A 151 6.09 11.10 2.18
CA GLY A 151 6.87 10.20 3.03
C GLY A 151 6.81 8.77 2.53
N VAL A 152 7.74 7.95 2.98
CA VAL A 152 7.72 6.50 2.78
C VAL A 152 7.63 5.84 4.15
N VAL A 153 6.64 4.99 4.32
CA VAL A 153 6.37 4.27 5.57
C VAL A 153 6.24 2.77 5.30
N ASN A 154 6.38 1.99 6.36
CA ASN A 154 6.25 0.54 6.29
C ASN A 154 4.78 0.11 6.21
N PHE A 155 4.55 -1.13 5.81
CA PHE A 155 3.24 -1.75 6.01
C PHE A 155 2.94 -1.88 7.51
N PRO A 156 1.67 -1.82 7.92
CA PRO A 156 1.31 -2.07 9.32
C PRO A 156 1.79 -3.44 9.78
N THR A 157 2.31 -3.47 11.00
CA THR A 157 2.68 -4.72 11.66
C THR A 157 1.43 -5.46 12.14
N GLY A 158 1.46 -6.78 11.99
CA GLY A 158 0.49 -7.69 12.58
C GLY A 158 1.15 -8.55 13.65
N ASP A 159 0.68 -9.78 13.82
CA ASP A 159 1.23 -10.72 14.82
C ASP A 159 2.73 -11.02 14.63
N LYS A 160 3.31 -10.75 13.44
CA LYS A 160 4.77 -10.86 13.23
C LYS A 160 5.59 -9.77 13.90
N ILE A 161 4.98 -8.64 14.28
CA ILE A 161 5.65 -7.48 14.91
C ILE A 161 6.78 -6.90 14.02
N LEU A 162 6.81 -7.28 12.74
CA LEU A 162 7.75 -6.80 11.74
C LEU A 162 6.98 -6.52 10.46
N PRO A 163 7.27 -5.39 9.78
CA PRO A 163 6.63 -5.09 8.52
C PRO A 163 7.04 -6.11 7.47
N VAL A 164 6.08 -6.50 6.62
CA VAL A 164 6.32 -7.44 5.51
C VAL A 164 6.16 -6.69 4.20
N ILE A 165 7.15 -6.83 3.33
CA ILE A 165 7.13 -6.28 1.97
C ILE A 165 7.43 -7.42 1.00
N LEU A 166 6.56 -7.58 0.00
CA LEU A 166 6.89 -8.38 -1.19
C LEU A 166 7.41 -7.42 -2.26
N SER A 167 8.57 -7.71 -2.82
CA SER A 167 9.20 -6.92 -3.88
C SER A 167 9.71 -7.83 -4.98
N SER A 168 9.54 -7.41 -6.23
CA SER A 168 10.20 -8.02 -7.40
C SER A 168 11.43 -7.23 -7.85
N ASP A 169 11.86 -6.24 -7.06
CA ASP A 169 12.94 -5.31 -7.42
C ASP A 169 14.34 -5.96 -7.29
N ILE A 170 14.41 -7.25 -6.90
CA ILE A 170 15.62 -8.05 -7.00
C ILE A 170 15.69 -8.62 -8.42
N ILE A 171 16.44 -7.94 -9.28
CA ILE A 171 16.62 -8.33 -10.68
C ILE A 171 17.91 -9.15 -10.81
N SER A 172 17.80 -10.34 -11.41
CA SER A 172 18.94 -11.14 -11.86
C SER A 172 19.00 -11.14 -13.39
N TYR A 173 20.19 -10.97 -13.98
CA TYR A 173 20.40 -11.15 -15.41
C TYR A 173 21.27 -12.37 -15.68
N GLY A 174 21.01 -13.05 -16.80
CA GLY A 174 21.84 -14.13 -17.32
C GLY A 174 22.35 -13.78 -18.71
N VAL A 175 23.64 -14.00 -18.97
CA VAL A 175 24.23 -13.90 -20.30
C VAL A 175 24.26 -15.31 -20.88
N ILE A 176 23.51 -15.54 -21.96
CA ILE A 176 23.52 -16.82 -22.68
C ILE A 176 24.51 -16.66 -23.84
N LYS A 177 25.47 -17.59 -23.94
CA LYS A 177 26.36 -17.68 -25.10
C LYS A 177 25.59 -18.42 -26.20
N ASP A 178 25.23 -17.73 -27.27
CA ASP A 178 24.88 -18.39 -28.53
C ASP A 178 26.18 -18.98 -29.11
N GLU A 179 26.11 -20.19 -29.69
CA GLU A 179 27.28 -20.97 -30.12
C GLU A 179 28.32 -20.12 -30.88
N ASP A 180 29.62 -20.39 -30.65
CA ASP A 180 30.72 -19.69 -31.36
C ASP A 180 30.58 -19.86 -32.89
N PRO A 181 30.94 -18.85 -33.69
CA PRO A 181 30.68 -18.76 -35.13
C PRO A 181 31.31 -19.85 -36.00
#